data_AF-A0A4V2BJA1-F1
#
_entry.id   AF-A0A4V2BJA1-F1
#
_cell.length_a   1.000
_cell.length_b   1.000
_cell.length_c   1.000
_cell.angle_alpha   90.00
_cell.angle_beta   90.00
_cell.angle_gamma   90.00
#
_symmetry.space_group_name_H-M   'P 1'
#
loop_
_entity.id
_entity.type
_entity.pdbx_description
1 polymer ?
#
loop_
_entity_poly.entity_id
_entity_poly.type
_entity_poly.pdbx_seq_one_letter_code
_entity_poly.pdbx_strand_id
1 'polypeptide(L)'
;MKHSRVVLALSLFALSVLFSLWFHDSKLRVAAMIFFSLPPLLLLIGVVRGSAKASFWAGVLGLFWFCHGVMEAYTLPAVRGYALAEVALAIVVVVASSWPGVSARFGKK
;
A
#
# COMPACT_ATOMS: atom_id res chain seq x y z
N MET A 1 18.25 -6.25 2.13
CA MET A 1 17.10 -7.02 2.69
C MET A 1 16.36 -6.26 3.80
N LYS A 2 17.00 -5.81 4.90
CA LYS A 2 16.33 -5.05 5.98
C LYS A 2 15.72 -3.72 5.53
N HIS A 3 16.42 -2.93 4.72
CA HIS A 3 15.94 -1.62 4.25
C HIS A 3 14.63 -1.71 3.44
N SER A 4 14.53 -2.65 2.48
CA SER A 4 13.32 -2.83 1.68
C SER A 4 12.10 -3.21 2.53
N ARG A 5 12.31 -3.98 3.61
CA ARG A 5 11.25 -4.35 4.55
C ARG A 5 10.76 -3.15 5.37
N VAL A 6 11.67 -2.27 5.79
CA VAL A 6 11.34 -1.02 6.50
C VAL A 6 10.57 -0.07 5.58
N VAL A 7 11.01 0.08 4.32
CA VAL A 7 10.30 0.89 3.32
C VAL A 7 8.90 0.35 3.06
N LEU A 8 8.74 -0.96 2.89
CA LEU A 8 7.43 -1.60 2.70
C LEU A 8 6.51 -1.35 3.92
N ALA A 9 7.03 -1.54 5.14
CA ALA A 9 6.28 -1.30 6.36
C ALA A 9 5.86 0.17 6.51
N LEU A 10 6.77 1.11 6.27
CA LEU A 10 6.47 2.55 6.31
C LEU A 10 5.43 2.95 5.26
N SER A 11 5.50 2.35 4.06
CA SER A 11 4.56 2.63 2.98
C SER A 11 3.15 2.12 3.30
N LEU A 12 3.05 0.91 3.89
CA LEU A 12 1.77 0.36 4.35
C LEU A 12 1.18 1.17 5.50
N PHE A 13 2.02 1.65 6.42
CA PHE A 13 1.60 2.54 7.50
C PHE A 13 1.09 3.88 6.94
N ALA A 14 1.84 4.50 6.02
CA ALA A 14 1.46 5.73 5.36
C ALA A 14 0.13 5.59 4.58
N LEU A 15 -0.09 4.46 3.89
CA LEU A 15 -1.38 4.15 3.26
C LEU A 15 -2.52 4.09 4.28
N SER A 16 -2.32 3.42 5.41
CA SER A 16 -3.35 3.31 6.46
C SER A 16 -3.71 4.69 7.06
N VAL A 17 -2.72 5.57 7.24
CA VAL A 17 -2.94 6.95 7.68
C VAL A 17 -3.66 7.76 6.61
N LEU A 18 -3.24 7.65 5.34
CA LEU A 18 -3.87 8.33 4.21
C LEU A 18 -5.35 7.97 4.10
N PHE A 19 -5.68 6.67 4.15
CA PHE A 19 -7.06 6.21 4.15
C PHE A 19 -7.84 6.71 5.37
N SER A 20 -7.24 6.73 6.55
CA SER A 20 -7.92 7.22 7.75
C SER A 20 -8.24 8.72 7.67
N LEU A 21 -7.36 9.53 7.08
CA LEU A 21 -7.58 10.96 6.86
C LEU A 21 -8.62 11.21 5.75
N TRP A 22 -8.54 10.47 4.65
CA TRP A 22 -9.43 10.63 3.51
C TRP A 22 -10.87 10.21 3.85
N PHE A 23 -11.05 9.06 4.50
CA PHE A 23 -12.39 8.57 4.85
C PHE A 23 -12.96 9.20 6.12
N HIS A 24 -12.29 10.17 6.76
CA HIS A 24 -12.76 10.79 7.99
C HIS A 24 -14.12 11.50 7.84
N ASP A 25 -14.53 11.92 6.64
CA ASP A 25 -15.80 12.68 6.44
C ASP A 25 -16.94 11.88 5.78
N SER A 26 -16.70 10.63 5.35
CA SER A 26 -17.67 9.89 4.54
C SER A 26 -18.85 9.33 5.35
N LYS A 27 -20.07 9.33 4.77
CA LYS A 27 -21.30 8.75 5.37
C LYS A 27 -21.22 7.22 5.57
N LEU A 28 -20.43 6.51 4.77
CA LEU A 28 -20.10 5.08 4.93
C LEU A 28 -18.71 4.88 5.58
N ARG A 29 -18.35 5.76 6.51
CA ARG A 29 -17.05 5.84 7.20
C ARG A 29 -16.49 4.49 7.61
N VAL A 30 -17.30 3.70 8.31
CA VAL A 30 -16.84 2.46 8.96
C VAL A 30 -16.60 1.35 7.95
N ALA A 31 -17.48 1.19 6.95
CA ALA A 31 -17.34 0.15 5.93
C ALA A 31 -16.12 0.39 5.03
N ALA A 32 -15.90 1.64 4.62
CA ALA A 32 -14.75 2.02 3.82
C ALA A 32 -13.44 1.92 4.62
N MET A 33 -13.42 2.37 5.87
CA MET A 33 -12.25 2.24 6.74
C MET A 33 -11.87 0.77 6.98
N ILE A 34 -12.84 -0.11 7.23
CA ILE A 34 -12.56 -1.54 7.43
C ILE A 34 -12.09 -2.18 6.12
N PHE A 35 -12.71 -1.88 4.98
CA PHE A 35 -12.33 -2.54 3.73
C PHE A 35 -10.97 -2.09 3.22
N PHE A 36 -10.63 -0.79 3.33
CA PHE A 36 -9.39 -0.24 2.79
C PHE A 36 -8.23 -0.14 3.79
N SER A 37 -8.50 0.07 5.09
CA SER A 37 -7.42 0.24 6.10
C SER A 37 -7.03 -1.07 6.79
N LEU A 38 -7.94 -2.06 6.85
CA LEU A 38 -7.66 -3.35 7.49
C LEU A 38 -6.64 -4.20 6.72
N PRO A 39 -6.72 -4.35 5.38
CA PRO A 39 -5.74 -5.12 4.63
C PRO A 39 -4.29 -4.61 4.75
N PRO A 40 -3.99 -3.29 4.63
CA PRO A 40 -2.62 -2.80 4.76
C PRO A 40 -2.08 -2.96 6.20
N LEU A 41 -2.93 -2.86 7.23
CA LEU A 41 -2.56 -3.14 8.62
C LEU A 41 -2.21 -4.61 8.85
N LEU A 42 -3.01 -5.54 8.32
CA LEU A 42 -2.73 -6.98 8.43
C LEU A 42 -1.43 -7.33 7.69
N LEU A 43 -1.21 -6.75 6.51
CA LEU A 43 0.03 -6.93 5.77
C LEU A 43 1.23 -6.31 6.48
N LEU A 44 1.07 -5.14 7.11
CA LEU A 44 2.11 -4.51 7.92
C LEU A 44 2.59 -5.46 9.02
N ILE A 45 1.67 -6.03 9.79
CA ILE A 45 1.98 -7.01 10.84
C ILE A 45 2.71 -8.23 10.26
N GLY A 46 2.25 -8.74 9.11
CA GLY A 46 2.88 -9.86 8.42
C GLY A 46 4.30 -9.55 7.93
N VAL A 47 4.54 -8.35 7.42
CA VAL A 47 5.84 -7.87 6.94
C VAL A 47 6.81 -7.65 8.11
N VAL A 48 6.34 -7.06 9.22
CA VAL A 48 7.14 -6.88 10.44
C VAL A 48 7.54 -8.22 11.05
N ARG A 49 6.64 -9.22 11.05
CA ARG A 49 6.94 -10.61 11.44
C ARG A 49 7.83 -11.36 10.44
N GLY A 50 8.16 -10.74 9.31
CA GLY A 50 9.09 -11.26 8.33
C GLY A 50 8.54 -12.33 7.38
N SER A 51 7.21 -12.42 7.25
CA SER A 51 6.56 -13.37 6.34
C SER A 51 6.78 -12.99 4.87
N ALA A 52 7.40 -13.88 4.10
CA ALA A 52 7.56 -13.71 2.65
C ALA A 52 6.19 -13.67 1.92
N LYS A 53 5.19 -14.40 2.43
CA LYS A 53 3.82 -14.39 1.90
C LYS A 53 3.19 -13.01 2.06
N ALA A 54 3.43 -12.32 3.18
CA ALA A 54 2.91 -10.98 3.41
C ALA A 54 3.51 -9.96 2.45
N SER A 55 4.82 -10.05 2.17
CA SER A 55 5.44 -9.22 1.13
C SER A 55 4.82 -9.47 -0.25
N PHE A 56 4.58 -10.73 -0.64
CA PHE A 56 3.93 -11.04 -1.91
C PHE A 56 2.52 -10.45 -2.01
N TRP A 57 1.68 -10.69 -1.00
CA TRP A 57 0.30 -10.16 -0.98
C TRP A 57 0.26 -8.64 -0.89
N ALA A 58 1.25 -7.99 -0.26
CA ALA A 58 1.38 -6.54 -0.28
C ALA A 58 1.62 -6.01 -1.70
N GLY A 59 2.39 -6.69 -2.53
CA GLY A 59 2.54 -6.33 -3.94
C GLY A 59 1.23 -6.50 -4.74
N VAL A 60 0.53 -7.62 -4.54
CA VAL A 60 -0.76 -7.89 -5.22
C VAL A 60 -1.82 -6.86 -4.85
N LEU A 61 -1.99 -6.56 -3.56
CA LEU A 61 -2.91 -5.52 -3.10
C LEU A 61 -2.43 -4.10 -3.45
N GLY A 62 -1.11 -3.89 -3.54
CA GLY A 62 -0.50 -2.68 -4.08
C GLY A 62 -1.02 -2.32 -5.47
N LEU A 63 -1.16 -3.31 -6.36
CA LEU A 63 -1.72 -3.08 -7.69
C LEU A 63 -3.20 -2.69 -7.63
N PHE A 64 -3.97 -3.30 -6.72
CA PHE A 64 -5.37 -2.94 -6.50
C PHE A 64 -5.52 -1.47 -6.05
N TRP A 65 -4.72 -1.03 -5.06
CA TRP A 65 -4.69 0.37 -4.60
C TRP A 65 -4.23 1.34 -5.69
N PHE A 66 -3.28 0.94 -6.53
CA PHE A 66 -2.87 1.75 -7.68
C PHE A 66 -4.06 2.00 -8.63
N CYS A 67 -4.78 0.94 -9.03
CA CYS A 67 -5.95 1.08 -9.89
C CYS A 67 -7.04 1.93 -9.26
N HIS A 68 -7.26 1.77 -7.95
CA HIS A 68 -8.21 2.57 -7.18
C HIS A 68 -7.86 4.06 -7.19
N GLY A 69 -6.63 4.40 -6.80
CA GLY A 69 -6.17 5.78 -6.77
C GLY A 69 -6.21 6.44 -8.16
N VAL A 70 -5.87 5.72 -9.24
CA VAL A 70 -6.01 6.24 -10.62
C VAL A 70 -7.48 6.50 -10.98
N MET A 71 -8.38 5.58 -10.62
CA MET A 71 -9.81 5.74 -10.85
C MET A 71 -10.34 7.00 -10.14
N GLU A 72 -10.02 7.18 -8.86
CA GLU A 72 -10.49 8.33 -8.08
C GLU A 72 -9.85 9.65 -8.54
N ALA A 73 -8.57 9.64 -8.91
CA ALA A 73 -7.87 10.82 -9.42
C ALA A 73 -8.48 11.34 -10.74
N TYR A 74 -9.04 10.45 -11.57
CA TYR A 74 -9.71 10.83 -12.81
C TYR A 74 -11.18 11.21 -12.62
N THR A 75 -11.89 10.55 -11.72
CA THR A 75 -13.34 10.72 -11.55
C THR A 75 -13.72 11.90 -10.65
N LEU A 76 -12.95 12.17 -9.58
CA LEU A 76 -13.30 13.17 -8.58
C LEU A 76 -12.17 14.21 -8.42
N PRO A 77 -12.31 15.40 -9.05
CA PRO A 77 -11.29 16.46 -8.96
C PRO A 77 -11.04 16.93 -7.53
N ALA A 78 -12.05 16.89 -6.68
CA ALA A 78 -11.99 17.36 -5.29
C ALA A 78 -11.08 16.52 -4.38
N VAL A 79 -10.87 15.24 -4.71
CA VAL A 79 -10.05 14.32 -3.90
C VAL A 79 -8.75 13.91 -4.60
N ARG A 80 -8.45 14.52 -5.75
CA ARG A 80 -7.25 14.26 -6.57
C ARG A 80 -5.95 14.25 -5.78
N GLY A 81 -5.80 15.16 -4.81
CA GLY A 81 -4.60 15.24 -3.99
C GLY A 81 -4.35 13.95 -3.20
N TYR A 82 -5.39 13.43 -2.55
CA TYR A 82 -5.31 12.16 -1.83
C TYR A 82 -5.15 10.98 -2.78
N ALA A 83 -5.85 10.98 -3.91
CA ALA A 83 -5.77 9.93 -4.92
C ALA A 83 -4.37 9.78 -5.52
N LEU A 84 -3.71 10.90 -5.85
CA LEU A 84 -2.33 10.88 -6.33
C LEU A 84 -1.34 10.41 -5.26
N ALA A 85 -1.57 10.75 -4.00
CA ALA A 85 -0.77 10.24 -2.89
C ALA A 85 -0.93 8.73 -2.70
N GLU A 86 -2.15 8.19 -2.83
CA GLU A 86 -2.41 6.74 -2.84
C GLU A 86 -1.65 6.06 -3.98
N VAL A 87 -1.72 6.59 -5.19
CA VAL A 87 -1.00 6.07 -6.37
C VAL A 87 0.50 6.03 -6.12
N ALA A 88 1.08 7.12 -5.62
CA ALA A 88 2.51 7.18 -5.32
C ALA A 88 2.92 6.12 -4.28
N LEU A 89 2.15 5.99 -3.20
CA LEU A 89 2.39 4.98 -2.16
C LEU A 89 2.24 3.55 -2.69
N ALA A 90 1.23 3.29 -3.52
CA ALA A 90 1.00 1.99 -4.12
C ALA A 90 2.18 1.54 -5.00
N ILE A 91 2.76 2.47 -5.78
CA ILE A 91 3.98 2.20 -6.57
C ILE A 91 5.13 1.80 -5.65
N VAL A 92 5.34 2.54 -4.54
CA VAL A 92 6.40 2.22 -3.59
C VAL A 92 6.19 0.83 -2.96
N VAL A 93 4.95 0.47 -2.62
CA VAL A 93 4.61 -0.86 -2.09
C VAL A 93 4.94 -1.96 -3.09
N VAL A 94 4.58 -1.81 -4.36
CA VAL A 94 4.86 -2.80 -5.42
C VAL A 94 6.36 -2.97 -5.65
N VAL A 95 7.11 -1.87 -5.71
CA VAL A 95 8.56 -1.90 -5.89
C VAL A 95 9.25 -2.51 -4.67
N ALA A 96 8.90 -2.07 -3.45
CA ALA A 96 9.51 -2.55 -2.22
C ALA A 96 9.20 -4.02 -1.93
N SER A 97 8.00 -4.49 -2.26
CA SER A 97 7.62 -5.90 -2.13
C SER A 97 8.32 -6.81 -3.14
N SER A 98 8.57 -6.32 -4.35
CA SER A 98 9.23 -7.09 -5.42
C SER A 98 10.76 -7.11 -5.29
N TRP A 99 11.34 -6.13 -4.58
CA TRP A 99 12.80 -5.96 -4.45
C TRP A 99 13.56 -7.19 -3.95
N PRO A 100 13.11 -7.94 -2.91
CA PRO A 100 13.82 -9.13 -2.46
C PRO A 100 13.88 -10.24 -3.52
N GLY A 101 12.79 -10.42 -4.29
CA GLY A 101 12.74 -11.40 -5.37
C GLY A 101 13.61 -11.03 -6.57
N VAL A 102 13.59 -9.75 -6.95
CA VAL A 102 14.46 -9.20 -8.01
C VAL A 102 15.92 -9.28 -7.59
N SER A 103 16.26 -8.88 -6.37
CA SER A 103 17.62 -8.94 -5.84
C SER A 103 18.15 -10.37 -5.70
N ALA A 104 17.30 -11.36 -5.44
CA ALA A 104 17.71 -12.76 -5.36
C ALA A 104 17.96 -13.37 -6.76
N ARG A 105 17.27 -12.89 -7.80
CA ARG A 105 17.38 -13.41 -9.17
C ARG A 105 18.44 -12.69 -10.01
N PHE A 106 18.69 -11.42 -9.72
CA PHE A 106 19.63 -10.56 -10.46
C PHE A 106 20.84 -10.10 -9.63
N GLY A 107 20.88 -10.41 -8.33
CA GLY A 107 22.07 -10.18 -7.51
C GLY A 107 23.19 -11.10 -7.98
N LYS A 108 24.20 -10.53 -8.63
CA LYS A 108 25.47 -11.21 -8.90
C LYS A 108 26.03 -11.77 -7.59
N LYS A 109 26.49 -13.02 -7.63
CA LYS A 109 27.32 -13.64 -6.57
C LYS A 109 28.49 -12.74 -6.21
#